data_AF-A0A3D2JBU4-F1
#
_entry.id   AF-A0A3D2JBU4-F1
#
_cell.length_a   1.000
_cell.length_b   1.000
_cell.length_c   1.000
_cell.angle_alpha   90.00
_cell.angle_beta   90.00
_cell.angle_gamma   90.00
#
_symmetry.space_group_name_H-M   'P 1'
#
loop_
_entity.id
_entity.type
_entity.pdbx_description
1 polymer ?
#
loop_
_entity_poly.entity_id
_entity_poly.type
_entity_poly.pdbx_seq_one_letter_code
_entity_poly.pdbx_strand_id
1 'polypeptide(L)'
;KNTDRHIKSMEYAMSLFVIYFGTDRKYPHMAHHEILMGPRYKGLLDDIFKRKHLSKDFSLYLHRPTATDASLAPEGCDSWYVLSPVPHLGGDT
;
A
#
# COMPACT_ATOMS: atom_id res chain seq x y z
N LYS A 1 -3.27 -32.44 0.95
CA LYS A 1 -3.00 -31.16 0.26
C LYS A 1 -2.42 -30.12 1.23
N ASN A 2 -2.98 -29.92 2.42
CA ASN A 2 -2.46 -28.96 3.40
C ASN A 2 -1.74 -29.67 4.55
N THR A 3 -0.55 -30.22 4.30
CA THR A 3 0.28 -30.79 5.39
C THR A 3 1.19 -29.72 5.97
N ASP A 4 1.61 -29.87 7.22
CA ASP A 4 2.55 -28.96 7.87
C ASP A 4 3.85 -28.78 7.07
N ARG A 5 4.36 -29.87 6.48
CA ARG A 5 5.53 -29.84 5.61
C ARG A 5 5.30 -28.96 4.38
N HIS A 6 4.11 -29.04 3.78
CA HIS A 6 3.78 -28.20 2.63
C HIS A 6 3.70 -26.73 3.01
N ILE A 7 2.96 -26.40 4.08
CA ILE A 7 2.80 -25.02 4.56
C ILE A 7 4.16 -24.40 4.94
N LYS A 8 5.02 -25.14 5.65
CA LYS A 8 6.36 -24.68 6.03
C LYS A 8 7.31 -24.45 4.84
N SER A 9 7.00 -25.00 3.66
CA SER A 9 7.80 -24.82 2.44
C SER A 9 7.37 -23.63 1.59
N MET A 10 6.26 -22.96 1.94
CA MET A 10 5.73 -21.82 1.19
C MET A 10 6.42 -20.50 1.57
N GLU A 11 6.49 -19.58 0.61
CA GLU A 11 6.96 -18.22 0.83
C GLU A 11 5.79 -17.29 1.20
N TYR A 12 6.02 -16.37 2.14
CA TYR A 12 5.05 -15.34 2.46
C TYR A 12 5.02 -14.27 1.36
N ALA A 13 3.82 -13.80 1.02
CA ALA A 13 3.67 -12.59 0.23
C ALA A 13 4.14 -11.35 1.03
N MET A 14 4.36 -10.23 0.34
CA MET A 14 4.64 -8.95 0.98
C MET A 14 3.51 -8.53 1.94
N SER A 15 3.85 -7.75 2.95
CA SER A 15 2.88 -7.10 3.83
C SER A 15 2.54 -5.69 3.33
N LEU A 16 1.58 -5.05 4.00
CA LEU A 16 1.15 -3.69 3.68
C LEU A 16 1.22 -2.82 4.93
N PHE A 17 1.75 -1.62 4.77
CA PHE A 17 1.55 -0.54 5.73
C PHE A 17 0.44 0.36 5.22
N VAL A 18 -0.59 0.60 6.04
CA VAL A 18 -1.81 1.31 5.63
C VAL A 18 -2.08 2.48 6.57
N ILE A 19 -2.39 3.64 6.00
CA ILE A 19 -2.88 4.82 6.74
C ILE A 19 -4.24 5.20 6.17
N TYR A 20 -5.21 5.35 7.07
CA TYR A 20 -6.51 5.95 6.77
C TYR A 20 -6.48 7.41 7.20
N PHE A 21 -6.92 8.32 6.35
CA PHE A 21 -6.96 9.75 6.66
C PHE A 21 -8.04 10.48 5.88
N GLY A 22 -8.47 11.62 6.40
CA GLY A 22 -9.37 12.56 5.71
C GLY A 22 -8.67 13.89 5.46
N THR A 23 -9.16 14.63 4.47
CA THR A 23 -8.68 15.97 4.15
C THR A 23 -9.81 16.98 4.22
N ASP A 24 -9.52 18.19 4.70
CA ASP A 24 -10.44 19.33 4.80
C ASP A 24 -10.76 20.01 3.45
N ARG A 25 -10.31 19.39 2.36
CA ARG A 25 -10.43 19.86 0.99
C ARG A 25 -10.55 18.68 0.04
N LYS A 26 -11.04 18.96 -1.16
CA LYS A 26 -11.10 18.00 -2.28
C LYS A 26 -9.89 18.11 -3.20
N TYR A 27 -9.52 16.97 -3.80
CA TYR A 27 -8.44 16.86 -4.78
C TYR A 27 -9.01 16.41 -6.13
N PRO A 28 -9.63 17.32 -6.92
CA PRO A 28 -10.43 16.96 -8.09
C PRO A 28 -9.63 16.26 -9.20
N HIS A 29 -8.31 16.46 -9.25
CA HIS A 29 -7.42 15.85 -10.26
C HIS A 29 -6.95 14.44 -9.89
N MET A 30 -7.23 13.95 -8.69
CA MET A 30 -6.83 12.62 -8.25
C MET A 30 -7.90 11.59 -8.64
N ALA A 31 -7.49 10.46 -9.21
CA ALA A 31 -8.42 9.38 -9.52
C ALA A 31 -9.01 8.73 -8.25
N HIS A 32 -10.04 7.89 -8.41
CA HIS A 32 -10.53 7.03 -7.34
C HIS A 32 -9.41 6.08 -6.83
N HIS A 33 -8.62 5.56 -7.78
CA HIS A 33 -7.47 4.70 -7.54
C HIS A 33 -6.25 5.28 -8.25
N GLU A 34 -5.20 5.58 -7.51
CA GLU A 34 -3.98 6.20 -8.05
C GLU A 34 -2.75 5.43 -7.56
N ILE A 35 -1.76 5.25 -8.44
CA ILE A 35 -0.45 4.68 -8.07
C ILE A 35 0.61 5.78 -8.21
N LEU A 36 1.21 6.16 -7.09
CA LEU A 36 2.40 7.01 -7.08
C LEU A 36 3.63 6.12 -7.18
N MET A 37 4.29 6.16 -8.33
CA MET A 37 5.49 5.37 -8.57
C MET A 37 6.72 6.03 -7.95
N GLY A 38 7.43 5.28 -7.10
CA GLY A 38 8.76 5.66 -6.63
C GLY A 38 9.82 5.57 -7.75
N PRO A 39 11.01 6.16 -7.54
CA PRO A 39 12.05 6.26 -8.57
C PRO A 39 12.70 4.92 -8.94
N ARG A 40 12.57 3.89 -8.09
CA ARG A 40 13.28 2.61 -8.20
C ARG A 40 12.36 1.40 -8.10
N TYR A 41 11.37 1.28 -8.99
CA TYR A 41 10.41 0.17 -8.94
C TYR A 41 11.04 -1.22 -8.75
N LYS A 42 12.00 -1.62 -9.60
CA LYS A 42 12.68 -2.93 -9.48
C LYS A 42 13.47 -3.05 -8.18
N GLY A 43 14.14 -1.98 -7.76
CA GLY A 43 14.92 -1.96 -6.54
C GLY A 43 14.05 -2.14 -5.29
N LEU A 44 12.91 -1.46 -5.25
CA LEU A 44 11.91 -1.58 -4.20
C LEU A 44 11.39 -3.03 -4.10
N LEU A 45 11.10 -3.69 -5.22
CA LEU A 45 10.68 -5.10 -5.23
C LEU A 45 11.78 -6.04 -4.71
N ASP A 46 13.04 -5.81 -5.09
CA ASP A 46 14.17 -6.58 -4.56
C ASP A 46 14.33 -6.37 -3.04
N ASP A 47 14.13 -5.14 -2.55
CA ASP A 47 14.18 -4.82 -1.13
C ASP A 47 13.06 -5.53 -0.34
N ILE A 48 11.83 -5.57 -0.89
CA ILE A 48 10.66 -6.20 -0.27
C ILE A 48 10.75 -7.73 -0.24
N PHE A 49 10.99 -8.35 -1.41
CA PHE A 49 10.85 -9.81 -1.56
C PHE A 49 12.13 -10.60 -1.28
N LYS A 50 13.32 -9.99 -1.52
CA LYS A 50 14.60 -10.70 -1.39
C LYS A 50 15.36 -10.28 -0.15
N ARG A 51 15.59 -8.98 0.02
CA ARG A 51 16.38 -8.45 1.14
C ARG A 51 15.57 -8.36 2.42
N LYS A 52 14.24 -8.24 2.29
CA LYS A 52 13.28 -8.06 3.38
C LYS A 52 13.60 -6.85 4.26
N HIS A 53 14.08 -5.78 3.65
CA HIS A 53 14.40 -4.52 4.32
C HIS A 53 13.31 -3.49 4.04
N LEU A 54 12.99 -2.68 5.05
CA LEU A 54 12.11 -1.54 4.86
C LEU A 54 12.83 -0.49 3.99
N SER A 55 12.31 -0.25 2.79
CA SER A 55 12.92 0.73 1.89
C SER A 55 12.78 2.16 2.41
N LYS A 56 13.72 3.03 2.00
CA LYS A 56 13.66 4.47 2.24
C LYS A 56 12.85 5.22 1.19
N ASP A 57 12.49 4.56 0.09
CA ASP A 57 11.59 5.04 -0.96
C ASP A 57 10.36 4.15 -1.06
N PHE A 58 9.25 4.70 -1.57
CA PHE A 58 7.98 3.98 -1.63
C PHE A 58 7.29 4.19 -2.97
N SER A 59 6.60 3.14 -3.42
CA SER A 59 5.48 3.28 -4.35
C SER A 59 4.21 3.19 -3.54
N LEU A 60 3.32 4.16 -3.71
CA LEU A 60 2.10 4.27 -2.90
C LEU A 60 0.88 4.00 -3.76
N TYR A 61 -0.08 3.29 -3.19
CA TYR A 61 -1.41 3.22 -3.74
C TYR A 61 -2.33 4.11 -2.91
N LEU A 62 -2.99 5.05 -3.57
CA LEU A 62 -3.99 5.92 -2.96
C LEU A 62 -5.37 5.48 -3.40
N HIS A 63 -6.27 5.42 -2.43
CA HIS A 63 -7.68 5.20 -2.63
C HIS A 63 -8.44 6.44 -2.15
N ARG A 64 -9.16 7.08 -3.08
CA ARG A 64 -10.01 8.26 -2.86
C ARG A 64 -11.44 7.97 -3.29
N PRO A 65 -12.23 7.24 -2.49
CA PRO A 65 -13.54 6.81 -2.91
C PRO A 65 -14.53 7.97 -3.08
N THR A 66 -14.26 9.13 -2.47
CA THR A 66 -15.02 10.37 -2.66
C THR A 66 -14.95 10.94 -4.08
N ALA A 67 -14.04 10.43 -4.92
CA ALA A 67 -14.05 10.68 -6.37
C ALA A 67 -15.32 10.12 -7.05
N THR A 68 -15.90 9.05 -6.51
CA THR A 68 -17.09 8.37 -7.05
C THR A 68 -18.30 8.57 -6.16
N ASP A 69 -18.12 8.57 -4.84
CA ASP A 69 -19.21 8.76 -3.88
C ASP A 69 -18.87 9.83 -2.85
N ALA A 70 -19.40 11.03 -3.07
CA ALA A 70 -19.18 12.18 -2.20
C ALA A 70 -19.76 12.00 -0.78
N SER A 71 -20.63 11.02 -0.53
CA SER A 71 -21.22 10.77 0.79
C SER A 71 -20.23 10.17 1.81
N LEU A 72 -19.07 9.69 1.33
CA LEU A 72 -18.04 9.05 2.15
C LEU A 72 -17.14 10.03 2.93
N ALA A 73 -17.41 11.33 2.82
CA ALA A 73 -16.78 12.38 3.62
C ALA A 73 -17.77 13.54 3.86
N PRO A 74 -17.52 14.41 4.85
CA PRO A 74 -18.24 15.67 4.99
C PRO A 74 -18.18 16.54 3.72
N GLU A 75 -19.11 17.48 3.59
CA GLU A 75 -19.12 18.42 2.48
C GLU A 75 -17.79 19.18 2.39
N GLY A 76 -17.23 19.27 1.18
CA GLY A 76 -15.93 19.90 0.94
C GLY A 76 -14.69 19.06 1.28
N CYS A 77 -14.84 17.88 1.88
CA CYS A 77 -13.74 17.00 2.29
C CYS A 77 -13.53 15.82 1.32
N ASP A 78 -12.37 15.15 1.43
CA ASP A 78 -12.12 13.84 0.82
C ASP A 78 -11.74 12.82 1.91
N SER A 79 -12.12 11.55 1.69
CA SER A 79 -11.72 10.40 2.51
C SER A 79 -10.69 9.58 1.76
N TRP A 80 -9.70 9.04 2.47
CA TRP A 80 -8.56 8.37 1.86
C TRP A 80 -8.13 7.14 2.65
N TYR A 81 -7.56 6.18 1.93
CA TYR A 81 -6.46 5.41 2.51
C TYR A 81 -5.28 5.39 1.54
N VAL A 82 -4.08 5.31 2.11
CA VAL A 82 -2.85 5.04 1.38
C VAL A 82 -2.26 3.74 1.89
N LEU A 83 -1.75 2.92 0.97
CA LEU A 83 -0.96 1.75 1.33
C LEU A 83 0.41 1.78 0.64
N SER A 84 1.41 1.32 1.40
CA SER A 84 2.75 1.06 0.91
C SER A 84 3.04 -0.43 1.02
N PRO A 85 3.57 -1.08 -0.03
CA PRO A 85 4.07 -2.44 0.08
C PRO A 85 5.33 -2.45 0.95
N VAL A 86 5.42 -3.43 1.85
CA VAL A 86 6.52 -3.59 2.81
C VAL A 86 6.92 -5.07 2.92
N PRO A 87 8.15 -5.40 3.36
CA PRO A 87 8.51 -6.77 3.65
C PRO A 87 7.52 -7.45 4.60
N HIS A 88 7.37 -8.77 4.47
CA HIS A 88 6.64 -9.53 5.47
C HIS A 88 7.39 -9.55 6.82
N LEU A 89 6.69 -9.87 7.91
CA LEU A 89 7.22 -9.83 9.29
C LEU A 89 8.33 -10.85 9.63
N GLY A 90 8.90 -11.53 8.63
CA GLY A 90 10.02 -12.45 8.81
C GLY A 90 11.33 -11.94 8.22
N GLY A 91 11.43 -10.62 8.01
CA GLY A 91 12.70 -9.91 7.77
C GLY A 91 13.16 -9.16 9.02
N ASP A 92 14.40 -8.69 8.99
CA ASP A 92 14.94 -7.81 10.04
C ASP A 92 14.49 -6.36 9.77
N THR A 93 13.91 -5.70 10.78
CA THR A 93 13.48 -4.29 10.71
C THR A 93 14.64 -3.31 10.76
#